data_AF-A0A7G8H4Q9-F1
#
_entry.id   AF-A0A7G8H4Q9-F1
#
_cell.length_a   1.000
_cell.length_b   1.000
_cell.length_c   1.000
_cell.angle_alpha   90.00
_cell.angle_beta   90.00
_cell.angle_gamma   90.00
#
_symmetry.space_group_name_H-M   'P 1'
#
loop_
_entity.id
_entity.type
_entity.pdbx_description
1 polymer ?
#
loop_
_entity_poly.entity_id
_entity_poly.type
_entity_poly.pdbx_seq_one_letter_code
_entity_poly.pdbx_strand_id
1 'polypeptide(L)'
;MRASPLTAFQARAQRCLEHSHLQLCEQALIEAEALQRQASALSAYPCQTLLLGVQADLVMQQLEAGRGVQAMADLQAAIRGCAGL
;
A
#
# COMPACT_ATOMS: atom_id res chain seq x y z
N MET A 1 -12.59 16.02 -9.89
CA MET A 1 -11.45 16.15 -8.96
C MET A 1 -10.56 14.93 -9.15
N ARG A 2 -9.23 15.07 -9.29
CA ARG A 2 -8.31 13.92 -9.30
C ARG A 2 -8.05 13.51 -7.85
N ALA A 3 -8.17 12.21 -7.54
CA ALA A 3 -7.79 11.69 -6.22
C ALA A 3 -6.27 11.84 -6.02
N SER A 4 -5.84 12.05 -4.77
CA SER A 4 -4.40 12.05 -4.48
C SER A 4 -3.81 10.65 -4.73
N PRO A 5 -2.50 10.55 -5.03
CA PRO A 5 -1.84 9.26 -5.20
C PRO A 5 -2.07 8.31 -4.02
N LEU A 6 -2.01 8.82 -2.78
CA LEU A 6 -2.28 8.05 -1.57
C LEU A 6 -3.72 7.52 -1.49
N THR A 7 -4.71 8.33 -1.90
CA THR A 7 -6.13 7.92 -1.88
C THR A 7 -6.41 6.85 -2.94
N ALA A 8 -5.82 7.01 -4.13
CA ALA A 8 -5.95 6.03 -5.20
C ALA A 8 -5.33 4.68 -4.78
N PHE A 9 -4.12 4.73 -4.22
CA PHE A 9 -3.44 3.58 -3.64
C PHE A 9 -4.29 2.88 -2.57
N GLN A 10 -4.80 3.62 -1.59
CA GLN A 10 -5.64 3.07 -0.52
C GLN A 10 -6.79 2.23 -1.08
N ALA A 11 -7.56 2.81 -2.00
CA ALA A 11 -8.75 2.17 -2.57
C ALA A 11 -8.41 0.91 -3.38
N ARG A 12 -7.20 0.82 -3.93
CA ARG A 12 -6.76 -0.34 -4.72
C ARG A 12 -6.15 -1.43 -3.85
N ALA A 13 -5.29 -1.05 -2.90
CA ALA A 13 -4.71 -1.95 -1.93
C ALA A 13 -5.80 -2.65 -1.10
N GLN A 14 -6.82 -1.92 -0.66
CA GLN A 14 -7.96 -2.50 0.04
C GLN A 14 -8.66 -3.59 -0.80
N ARG A 15 -8.95 -3.30 -2.07
CA ARG A 15 -9.59 -4.29 -2.97
C ARG A 15 -8.71 -5.51 -3.23
N CYS A 16 -7.40 -5.32 -3.35
CA CYS A 16 -6.45 -6.43 -3.45
C CYS A 16 -6.51 -7.32 -2.20
N LEU A 17 -6.41 -6.74 -1.00
CA LEU A 17 -6.36 -7.48 0.25
C LEU A 17 -7.68 -8.18 0.59
N GLU A 18 -8.81 -7.67 0.10
CA GLU A 18 -10.12 -8.29 0.30
C GLU A 18 -10.42 -9.43 -0.69
N HIS A 19 -10.00 -9.33 -1.96
CA HIS A 19 -10.48 -10.21 -3.04
C HIS A 19 -9.37 -10.94 -3.82
N SER A 20 -8.09 -10.68 -3.56
CA SER A 20 -6.94 -11.29 -4.26
C SER A 20 -6.94 -11.14 -5.79
N HIS A 21 -7.57 -10.12 -6.34
CA HIS A 21 -7.53 -9.89 -7.79
C HIS A 21 -6.11 -9.50 -8.22
N LEU A 22 -5.39 -10.42 -8.86
CA LEU A 22 -3.97 -10.28 -9.25
C LEU A 22 -3.66 -8.91 -9.88
N GLN A 23 -4.44 -8.48 -10.88
CA GLN A 23 -4.22 -7.20 -11.56
C GLN A 23 -4.38 -5.98 -10.63
N LEU A 24 -5.26 -6.05 -9.64
CA LEU A 24 -5.43 -4.98 -8.65
C LEU A 24 -4.26 -4.96 -7.67
N CYS A 25 -3.78 -6.14 -7.27
CA CYS A 25 -2.62 -6.27 -6.39
C CYS A 25 -1.34 -5.77 -7.04
N GLU A 26 -1.10 -6.10 -8.31
CA GLU A 26 0.06 -5.62 -9.06
C GLU A 26 0.05 -4.09 -9.19
N GLN A 27 -1.10 -3.50 -9.55
CA GLN A 27 -1.23 -2.04 -9.61
C GLN A 27 -1.04 -1.38 -8.24
N ALA A 28 -1.60 -1.98 -7.17
CA ALA A 28 -1.40 -1.47 -5.82
C ALA A 28 0.08 -1.55 -5.38
N LEU A 29 0.81 -2.57 -5.82
CA LEU A 29 2.24 -2.73 -5.55
C LEU A 29 3.06 -1.64 -6.25
N ILE A 30 2.77 -1.34 -7.51
CA ILE A 30 3.41 -0.25 -8.27
C ILE A 30 3.13 1.11 -7.62
N GLU A 31 1.87 1.37 -7.25
CA GLU A 31 1.48 2.60 -6.57
C GLU A 31 2.17 2.74 -5.20
N ALA A 32 2.27 1.64 -4.43
CA ALA A 32 2.99 1.62 -3.15
C ALA A 32 4.48 1.90 -3.30
N GLU A 33 5.12 1.35 -4.32
CA GLU A 33 6.55 1.60 -4.60
C GLU A 33 6.78 3.06 -4.98
N ALA A 34 5.92 3.65 -5.81
CA ALA A 34 6.01 5.06 -6.17
C ALA A 34 5.90 5.97 -4.93
N LEU A 35 4.92 5.71 -4.05
CA LEU A 35 4.76 6.42 -2.79
C LEU A 35 5.97 6.21 -1.86
N GLN A 36 6.52 4.99 -1.81
CA GLN A 36 7.68 4.66 -0.98
C GLN A 36 8.93 5.42 -1.43
N ARG A 37 9.16 5.49 -2.75
CA ARG A 37 10.26 6.27 -3.33
C ARG A 37 10.07 7.77 -3.07
N GLN A 38 8.84 8.29 -3.19
CA GLN A 38 8.53 9.67 -2.85
C GLN A 38 8.78 9.96 -1.36
N ALA A 39 8.34 9.09 -0.46
CA ALA A 39 8.62 9.20 0.97
C ALA A 39 10.12 9.22 1.27
N SER A 40 10.91 8.37 0.59
CA SER A 40 12.37 8.37 0.70
C SER A 40 12.99 9.69 0.22
N ALA A 41 12.51 10.26 -0.88
CA ALA A 41 13.01 11.53 -1.41
C ALA A 41 12.74 12.71 -0.45
N LEU A 42 11.64 12.64 0.31
CA LEU A 42 11.29 13.62 1.34
C LEU A 42 11.87 13.31 2.72
N SER A 43 12.71 12.26 2.84
CA SER A 43 13.22 11.76 4.13
C SER A 43 12.12 11.38 5.14
N ALA A 44 10.91 11.07 4.66
CA ALA A 44 9.78 10.60 5.45
C ALA A 44 9.92 9.09 5.75
N TYR A 45 11.03 8.71 6.40
CA TYR A 45 11.40 7.31 6.63
C TYR A 45 10.33 6.48 7.36
N PRO A 46 9.58 7.00 8.35
CA PRO A 46 8.48 6.24 8.96
C PRO A 46 7.41 5.84 7.94
N CYS A 47 7.01 6.75 7.05
CA CYS A 47 6.07 6.43 5.96
C CYS A 47 6.69 5.43 4.98
N GLN A 48 7.96 5.62 4.61
CA GLN A 48 8.66 4.70 3.72
C GLN A 48 8.63 3.26 4.26
N THR A 49 8.94 3.06 5.54
CA THR A 49 8.94 1.74 6.18
C THR A 49 7.55 1.12 6.22
N LEU A 50 6.51 1.91 6.52
CA LEU A 50 5.13 1.43 6.49
C LEU A 50 4.72 0.97 5.08
N LEU A 51 5.07 1.73 4.04
CA LEU A 51 4.79 1.36 2.65
C LEU A 51 5.54 0.09 2.21
N LEU A 52 6.77 -0.14 2.69
CA LEU A 52 7.49 -1.39 2.45
C LEU A 52 6.77 -2.59 3.09
N GLY A 53 6.23 -2.42 4.30
CA GLY A 53 5.40 -3.43 4.95
C GLY A 53 4.16 -3.80 4.13
N VAL A 54 3.44 -2.78 3.65
CA VAL A 54 2.26 -3.00 2.80
C VAL A 54 2.62 -3.64 1.45
N GLN A 55 3.76 -3.29 0.85
CA GLN A 55 4.24 -3.97 -0.37
C GLN A 55 4.43 -5.47 -0.13
N ALA A 56 5.05 -5.84 1.00
CA ALA A 56 5.19 -7.25 1.36
C ALA A 56 3.82 -7.93 1.54
N ASP A 57 2.84 -7.25 2.14
CA ASP A 57 1.48 -7.79 2.26
C ASP A 57 0.80 -8.02 0.92
N LEU A 58 0.93 -7.08 -0.02
CA LEU A 58 0.36 -7.21 -1.36
C LEU A 58 1.01 -8.35 -2.15
N VAL A 59 2.31 -8.59 -1.97
CA VAL A 59 3.00 -9.76 -2.54
C VAL A 59 2.47 -11.04 -1.90
N MET A 60 2.39 -11.10 -0.57
CA MET A 60 1.90 -12.29 0.14
C MET A 60 0.44 -12.61 -0.21
N GLN A 61 -0.40 -11.59 -0.44
CA GLN A 61 -1.77 -11.77 -0.89
C GLN A 61 -1.83 -12.43 -2.27
N GLN A 62 -0.96 -12.03 -3.21
CA GLN A 62 -0.88 -12.64 -4.55
C GLN A 62 -0.39 -14.09 -4.52
N LEU A 63 0.38 -14.46 -3.50
CA LEU A 63 0.87 -15.82 -3.28
C LEU A 63 -0.11 -16.69 -2.48
N GLU A 64 -1.36 -16.24 -2.29
CA GLU A 64 -2.39 -16.90 -1.46
C GLU A 64 -1.94 -17.12 0.01
N ALA A 65 -0.96 -16.35 0.47
CA ALA A 65 -0.37 -16.40 1.80
C ALA A 65 -0.61 -15.10 2.59
N GLY A 66 -1.71 -14.40 2.25
CA GLY A 66 -2.07 -13.11 2.83
C GLY A 66 -2.35 -13.17 4.33
N ARG A 67 -2.06 -12.08 5.05
CA ARG A 67 -2.26 -11.97 6.51
C ARG A 67 -3.65 -11.46 6.92
N GLY A 68 -4.59 -11.35 5.96
CA GLY A 68 -5.98 -10.94 6.20
C GLY A 68 -6.10 -9.62 6.99
N VAL A 69 -6.70 -9.68 8.18
CA VAL A 69 -6.94 -8.51 9.04
C VAL A 69 -5.66 -7.74 9.37
N GLN A 70 -4.52 -8.42 9.53
CA GLN A 70 -3.26 -7.75 9.84
C GLN A 70 -2.79 -6.89 8.66
N ALA A 71 -2.87 -7.39 7.42
CA ALA A 71 -2.51 -6.63 6.22
C ALA A 71 -3.40 -5.39 6.05
N MET A 72 -4.69 -5.49 6.40
CA MET A 72 -5.60 -4.35 6.41
C MET A 72 -5.24 -3.31 7.48
N ALA A 73 -4.81 -3.75 8.66
CA ALA A 73 -4.35 -2.85 9.72
C ALA A 73 -3.04 -2.14 9.32
N ASP A 74 -2.12 -2.87 8.70
CA ASP A 74 -0.85 -2.35 8.19
C ASP A 74 -1.09 -1.30 7.09
N LEU A 75 -2.04 -1.57 6.17
CA LEU A 75 -2.50 -0.59 5.18
C LEU A 75 -3.02 0.69 5.85
N GLN A 76 -3.91 0.57 6.84
CA GLN A 76 -4.44 1.75 7.53
C GLN A 76 -3.35 2.54 8.28
N ALA A 77 -2.37 1.85 8.87
CA ALA A 77 -1.23 2.49 9.51
C ALA A 77 -0.40 3.28 8.48
N ALA A 78 -0.15 2.70 7.30
CA ALA A 78 0.54 3.38 6.20
C ALA A 78 -0.22 4.63 5.74
N ILE A 79 -1.54 4.55 5.52
CA ILE A 79 -2.33 5.72 5.10
C ILE A 79 -2.25 6.86 6.12
N ARG A 80 -2.33 6.56 7.42
CA ARG A 80 -2.18 7.59 8.47
C ARG A 80 -0.75 8.14 8.54
N GLY A 81 0.26 7.27 8.45
CA GLY A 81 1.67 7.64 8.55
C GLY A 81 2.22 8.36 7.33
N CYS A 82 1.53 8.27 6.19
CA CYS A 82 1.90 8.88 4.92
C CYS A 82 1.01 10.08 4.54
N ALA A 83 0.18 10.57 5.46
CA ALA A 83 -0.70 11.71 5.20
C ALA A 83 0.11 12.93 4.74
N GLY A 84 -0.22 13.47 3.55
CA GLY A 84 0.50 14.58 2.92
C GLY A 84 1.33 14.20 1.70
N LEU A 85 1.46 12.90 1.40
CA LEU A 85 1.84 12.36 0.09
C LEU A 85 0.61 12.20 -0.81
#